data_AF-A0A967K986-F1
#
_entry.id   AF-A0A967K986-F1
#
_cell.length_a   1.000
_cell.length_b   1.000
_cell.length_c   1.000
_cell.angle_alpha   90.00
_cell.angle_beta   90.00
_cell.angle_gamma   90.00
#
_symmetry.space_group_name_H-M   'P 1'
#
loop_
_entity.id
_entity.type
_entity.pdbx_description
1 polymer ?
#
loop_
_entity_poly.entity_id
_entity_poly.type
_entity_poly.pdbx_seq_one_letter_code
_entity_poly.pdbx_strand_id
1 'polypeptide(L)'
;MERQRDHWLLDSRTGYFAYVDPKKGQFERVAFCPGYLRGLSFIGDFAVVGLSRPRGNCTFSGLALDDNLAKADSDARCGLMVTDLKGGDIVHWLRIEGVVEELYDVVTLPGAVRPMALGFKTDEIRHFLNVGELGNLVPN
;
A
#
# COMPACT_ATOMS: atom_id res chain seq x y z
N MET A 1 -28.22 -6.59 10.63
CA MET A 1 -27.31 -7.14 9.62
C MET A 1 -26.40 -6.03 9.16
N GLU A 2 -25.29 -5.87 9.89
CA GLU A 2 -24.24 -4.92 9.58
C GLU A 2 -23.45 -5.50 8.40
N ARG A 3 -23.50 -4.83 7.24
CA ARG A 3 -22.83 -5.34 6.04
C ARG A 3 -21.35 -5.02 6.16
N GLN A 4 -20.55 -6.06 6.03
CA GLN A 4 -19.10 -5.99 5.98
C GLN A 4 -18.68 -5.25 4.69
N ARG A 5 -17.70 -4.36 4.81
CA ARG A 5 -17.12 -3.65 3.65
C ARG A 5 -16.20 -4.63 2.95
N ASP A 6 -16.71 -5.27 1.89
CA ASP A 6 -16.03 -6.44 1.31
C ASP A 6 -15.15 -6.09 0.11
N HIS A 7 -15.30 -4.88 -0.47
CA HIS A 7 -14.68 -4.52 -1.75
C HIS A 7 -13.95 -3.19 -1.60
N TRP A 8 -12.63 -3.27 -1.42
CA TRP A 8 -11.75 -2.13 -1.25
C TRP A 8 -10.98 -1.84 -2.53
N LEU A 9 -10.66 -0.56 -2.76
CA LEU A 9 -9.92 -0.13 -3.93
C LEU A 9 -9.02 1.06 -3.62
N LEU A 10 -8.07 1.26 -4.53
CA LEU A 10 -7.14 2.38 -4.52
C LEU A 10 -7.43 3.25 -5.74
N ASP A 11 -7.93 4.47 -5.52
CA ASP A 11 -8.01 5.46 -6.60
C ASP A 11 -6.67 6.21 -6.71
N SER A 12 -5.74 5.61 -7.44
CA SER A 12 -4.39 6.16 -7.62
C SER A 12 -4.36 7.52 -8.31
N ARG A 13 -5.42 7.93 -9.04
CA ARG A 13 -5.46 9.22 -9.75
C ARG A 13 -5.94 10.36 -8.86
N THR A 14 -6.54 10.05 -7.72
CA THR A 14 -7.04 11.05 -6.77
C THR A 14 -6.36 10.97 -5.41
N GLY A 15 -5.66 9.86 -5.10
CA GLY A 15 -5.02 9.63 -3.80
C GLY A 15 -5.96 9.12 -2.73
N TYR A 16 -7.17 8.66 -3.10
CA TYR A 16 -8.15 8.18 -2.13
C TYR A 16 -8.19 6.66 -2.02
N PHE A 17 -8.04 6.17 -0.80
CA PHE A 17 -8.43 4.82 -0.41
C PHE A 17 -9.94 4.79 -0.21
N ALA A 18 -10.60 3.79 -0.78
CA ALA A 18 -12.06 3.74 -0.83
C ALA A 18 -12.58 2.29 -0.80
N TYR A 19 -13.88 2.16 -0.62
CA TYR A 19 -14.61 0.90 -0.84
C TYR A 19 -15.80 1.12 -1.76
N VAL A 20 -16.29 0.04 -2.36
CA VAL A 20 -17.53 0.06 -3.16
C VAL A 20 -18.71 -0.13 -2.23
N ASP A 21 -19.65 0.82 -2.19
CA ASP A 21 -20.98 0.58 -1.62
C ASP A 21 -21.84 -0.13 -2.67
N PRO A 22 -22.13 -1.44 -2.51
CA PRO A 22 -22.88 -2.20 -3.50
C PRO A 22 -24.35 -1.73 -3.64
N LYS A 23 -24.87 -0.98 -2.68
CA LYS A 23 -26.25 -0.46 -2.74
C LYS A 23 -26.34 0.83 -3.51
N LYS A 24 -25.32 1.67 -3.41
CA LYS A 24 -25.24 2.93 -4.16
C LYS A 24 -24.59 2.73 -5.53
N GLY A 25 -23.82 1.66 -5.71
CA GLY A 25 -22.98 1.45 -6.90
C GLY A 25 -21.91 2.53 -7.03
N GLN A 26 -21.46 3.10 -5.91
CA GLN A 26 -20.54 4.22 -5.85
C GLN A 26 -19.33 3.90 -4.96
N PHE A 27 -18.23 4.59 -5.24
CA PHE A 27 -17.03 4.54 -4.41
C PHE A 27 -17.16 5.49 -3.23
N GLU A 28 -17.09 4.97 -2.01
CA GLU A 28 -17.04 5.77 -0.80
C GLU A 28 -15.59 5.96 -0.37
N ARG A 29 -15.14 7.21 -0.41
CA ARG A 29 -13.79 7.61 0.03
C ARG A 29 -13.67 7.44 1.54
N VAL A 30 -12.58 6.80 1.96
CA VAL A 30 -12.28 6.51 3.37
C VAL A 30 -11.19 7.46 3.85
N ALA A 31 -10.04 7.45 3.18
CA ALA A 31 -8.88 8.25 3.57
C ALA A 31 -8.19 8.84 2.35
N PHE A 32 -7.69 10.07 2.49
CA PHE A 32 -6.76 10.66 1.52
C PHE A 32 -5.33 10.30 1.91
N CYS A 33 -4.60 9.66 1.00
CA CYS A 33 -3.18 9.36 1.16
C CYS A 33 -2.38 10.14 0.09
N PRO A 34 -1.42 11.00 0.49
CA PRO A 34 -0.75 11.95 -0.40
C PRO A 34 0.29 11.26 -1.31
N GLY A 35 -0.19 10.61 -2.36
CA GLY A 35 0.66 9.96 -3.37
C GLY A 35 -0.14 9.09 -4.34
N TYR A 36 0.56 8.47 -5.28
CA TYR A 36 -0.02 7.46 -6.15
C TYR A 36 -0.18 6.16 -5.37
N LEU A 37 -1.43 5.78 -5.09
CA LEU A 37 -1.74 4.60 -4.29
C LEU A 37 -1.40 3.32 -5.06
N ARG A 38 -0.62 2.44 -4.43
CA ARG A 38 -0.14 1.18 -5.01
C ARG A 38 0.00 0.12 -3.93
N GLY A 39 -0.51 -1.06 -4.21
CA GLY A 39 -0.54 -2.15 -3.26
C GLY A 39 -1.49 -1.91 -2.09
N LEU A 40 -2.20 -2.96 -1.71
CA LEU A 40 -3.14 -2.95 -0.61
C LEU A 40 -3.06 -4.29 0.10
N SER A 41 -2.79 -4.26 1.40
CA SER A 41 -2.84 -5.43 2.25
C SER A 41 -3.60 -5.13 3.53
N PHE A 42 -4.14 -6.17 4.15
CA PHE A 42 -4.91 -6.05 5.39
C PHE A 42 -4.23 -6.78 6.53
N ILE A 43 -4.34 -6.24 7.75
CA ILE A 43 -3.91 -6.92 8.97
C ILE A 43 -4.84 -6.53 10.12
N GLY A 44 -5.64 -7.48 10.60
CA GLY A 44 -6.71 -7.22 11.57
C GLY A 44 -7.71 -6.18 11.03
N ASP A 45 -7.97 -5.13 11.80
CA ASP A 45 -8.88 -4.04 11.44
C ASP A 45 -8.18 -2.91 10.65
N PHE A 46 -6.99 -3.14 10.11
CA PHE A 46 -6.19 -2.12 9.43
C PHE A 46 -5.95 -2.44 7.95
N ALA A 47 -6.02 -1.41 7.11
CA ALA A 47 -5.50 -1.44 5.74
C ALA A 47 -4.11 -0.82 5.70
N VAL A 48 -3.18 -1.48 5.01
CA VAL A 48 -1.85 -0.96 4.69
C VAL A 48 -1.82 -0.64 3.20
N VAL A 49 -1.60 0.63 2.89
CA VAL A 49 -1.60 1.17 1.52
C VAL A 49 -0.21 1.66 1.18
N GLY A 50 0.35 1.22 0.06
CA GLY A 50 1.59 1.76 -0.47
C GLY A 50 1.37 3.03 -1.29
N LEU A 51 2.38 3.90 -1.30
CA LEU A 51 2.40 5.17 -1.99
C LEU A 51 3.66 5.30 -2.84
N SER A 52 3.51 5.92 -4.00
CA SER A 52 4.60 6.33 -4.88
C SER A 52 4.52 7.82 -5.20
N ARG A 53 5.69 8.42 -5.44
CA ARG A 53 5.79 9.74 -6.06
C ARG A 53 5.46 9.68 -7.56
N PRO A 54 5.04 10.80 -8.17
CA PRO A 54 5.00 10.91 -9.62
C PRO A 54 6.38 10.64 -10.20
N ARG A 55 6.41 10.00 -11.37
CA ARG A 55 7.63 9.86 -12.16
C ARG A 55 8.08 11.23 -12.65
N GLY A 56 9.39 11.43 -12.75
CA GLY A 56 9.98 12.69 -13.26
C GLY A 56 9.66 12.99 -14.73
N ASN A 57 9.00 12.08 -15.46
CA ASN A 57 8.38 12.40 -16.74
C ASN A 57 6.99 12.97 -16.49
N CYS A 58 6.63 14.10 -17.11
CA CYS A 58 5.32 14.76 -16.95
C CYS A 58 4.13 13.93 -17.47
N THR A 59 4.26 12.62 -17.63
CA THR A 59 3.22 11.70 -18.10
C THR A 59 2.05 11.60 -17.12
N PHE A 60 2.26 11.92 -15.83
CA PHE A 60 1.23 11.87 -14.80
C PHE A 60 0.88 13.25 -14.19
N SER A 61 1.24 14.36 -14.84
CA SER A 61 0.85 15.70 -14.38
C SER A 61 -0.57 16.08 -14.82
N GLY A 62 -1.24 16.93 -14.04
CA GLY A 62 -2.59 17.44 -14.34
C GLY A 62 -3.71 16.48 -13.94
N LEU A 63 -3.43 15.54 -13.03
CA LEU A 63 -4.44 14.63 -12.49
C LEU A 63 -5.10 15.24 -11.26
N ALA A 64 -6.28 14.74 -10.90
CA ALA A 64 -7.02 15.18 -9.70
C ALA A 64 -6.20 15.02 -8.40
N LEU A 65 -5.19 14.15 -8.39
CA LEU A 65 -4.24 14.02 -7.28
C LEU A 65 -3.49 15.34 -7.03
N ASP A 66 -3.06 16.06 -8.07
CA ASP A 66 -2.31 17.31 -7.93
C ASP A 66 -3.15 18.37 -7.19
N ASP A 67 -4.43 18.50 -7.56
CA ASP A 67 -5.38 19.38 -6.89
C ASP A 67 -5.63 18.96 -5.43
N ASN A 68 -5.72 17.66 -5.16
CA ASN A 68 -5.96 17.16 -3.81
C ASN A 68 -4.74 17.34 -2.91
N LEU A 69 -3.54 17.16 -3.46
CA LEU A 69 -2.27 17.44 -2.78
C LEU A 69 -2.17 18.93 -2.42
N ALA A 70 -2.48 19.83 -3.35
CA ALA A 70 -2.50 21.27 -3.11
C ALA A 70 -3.54 21.66 -2.04
N LYS A 71 -4.76 21.09 -2.09
CA LYS A 71 -5.81 21.33 -1.09
C LYS A 71 -5.42 20.85 0.31
N ALA A 72 -4.63 19.78 0.38
CA ALA A 72 -4.17 19.19 1.63
C ALA A 72 -2.83 19.79 2.13
N ASP A 73 -2.29 20.80 1.44
CA ASP A 73 -0.97 21.40 1.70
C ASP A 73 0.12 20.33 1.86
N SER A 74 0.17 19.40 0.90
CA SER A 74 1.05 18.23 0.96
C SER A 74 1.73 17.92 -0.36
N ASP A 75 3.00 17.53 -0.27
CA ASP A 75 3.72 16.93 -1.40
C ASP A 75 3.42 15.44 -1.53
N ALA A 76 3.53 14.92 -2.75
CA ALA A 76 3.45 13.49 -3.02
C ALA A 76 4.58 12.71 -2.29
N ARG A 77 4.21 11.56 -1.72
CA ARG A 77 5.10 10.74 -0.88
C ARG A 77 5.28 9.34 -1.44
N CYS A 78 6.47 8.80 -1.23
CA CYS A 78 6.75 7.37 -1.32
C CYS A 78 6.71 6.78 0.09
N GLY A 79 6.06 5.63 0.29
CA GLY A 79 5.97 5.01 1.62
C GLY A 79 4.67 4.25 1.87
N LEU A 80 4.32 4.08 3.13
CA LEU A 80 3.16 3.32 3.57
C LEU A 80 2.23 4.18 4.43
N MET A 81 0.92 3.98 4.28
CA MET A 81 -0.12 4.52 5.16
C MET A 81 -0.90 3.36 5.78
N VAL A 82 -1.20 3.46 7.07
CA VAL A 82 -2.01 2.49 7.80
C VAL A 82 -3.31 3.17 8.21
N THR A 83 -4.43 2.66 7.70
CA THR A 83 -5.77 3.18 7.95
C THR A 83 -6.53 2.24 8.87
N ASP A 84 -7.09 2.76 9.96
CA ASP A 84 -8.09 2.03 10.75
C ASP A 84 -9.38 1.92 9.93
N LEU A 85 -9.83 0.70 9.66
CA LEU A 85 -11.03 0.46 8.86
C LEU A 85 -12.31 0.80 9.60
N LYS A 86 -12.31 0.91 10.93
CA LYS A 86 -13.50 1.29 11.69
C LYS A 86 -13.76 2.78 11.59
N GLY A 87 -12.77 3.60 11.96
CA GLY A 87 -12.86 5.06 11.91
C GLY A 87 -12.65 5.66 10.52
N GLY A 88 -11.82 5.03 9.70
CA GLY A 88 -11.35 5.57 8.42
C GLY A 88 -10.11 6.47 8.53
N ASP A 89 -9.59 6.65 9.75
CA ASP A 89 -8.43 7.51 10.01
C ASP A 89 -7.11 6.84 9.64
N ILE A 90 -6.15 7.64 9.17
CA ILE A 90 -4.76 7.19 9.02
C ILE A 90 -4.10 7.24 10.40
N VAL A 91 -3.87 6.06 10.99
CA VAL A 91 -3.34 5.90 12.35
C VAL A 91 -1.82 5.80 12.39
N HIS A 92 -1.19 5.31 11.32
CA HIS A 92 0.27 5.23 11.21
C HIS A 92 0.75 5.48 9.78
N TRP A 93 2.03 5.82 9.65
CA TRP A 93 2.67 6.04 8.36
C TRP A 93 4.17 5.76 8.41
N LEU A 94 4.74 5.41 7.26
CA LEU A 94 6.17 5.32 7.02
C LEU A 94 6.47 6.10 5.74
N ARG A 95 7.43 7.01 5.78
CA ARG A 95 7.90 7.75 4.61
C ARG A 95 9.25 7.21 4.17
N ILE A 96 9.38 6.93 2.88
CA ILE A 96 10.62 6.49 2.26
C ILE A 96 11.21 7.69 1.50
N GLU A 97 12.48 7.98 1.77
CA GLU A 97 13.23 9.07 1.15
C GLU A 97 14.51 8.53 0.48
N GLY A 98 15.13 9.38 -0.34
CA GLY A 98 16.29 9.01 -1.14
C GLY A 98 15.90 8.37 -2.46
N VAL A 99 16.65 7.35 -2.88
CA VAL A 99 16.58 6.78 -4.24
C VAL A 99 15.30 6.00 -4.55
N VAL A 100 14.53 5.63 -3.52
CA VAL A 100 13.28 4.88 -3.69
C VAL A 100 12.11 5.84 -3.71
N GLU A 101 11.59 6.09 -4.90
CA GLU A 101 10.45 6.99 -5.13
C GLU A 101 9.16 6.26 -5.49
N GLU A 102 9.25 4.96 -5.80
CA GLU A 102 8.11 4.14 -6.19
C GLU A 102 8.07 2.82 -5.40
N LEU A 103 6.89 2.52 -4.86
CA LEU A 103 6.48 1.18 -4.45
C LEU A 103 5.54 0.60 -5.51
N TYR A 104 5.53 -0.72 -5.66
CA TYR A 104 4.61 -1.41 -6.58
C TYR A 104 3.49 -2.11 -5.84
N ASP A 105 3.83 -2.75 -4.71
CA ASP A 105 2.88 -3.51 -3.92
C ASP A 105 3.29 -3.49 -2.44
N VAL A 106 2.35 -3.83 -1.57
CA VAL A 106 2.57 -4.08 -0.14
C VAL A 106 1.86 -5.36 0.25
N VAL A 107 2.53 -6.18 1.06
CA VAL A 107 1.99 -7.42 1.61
C VAL A 107 2.30 -7.46 3.10
N THR A 108 1.32 -7.85 3.90
CA THR A 108 1.48 -8.11 5.33
C THR A 108 1.90 -9.57 5.55
N LEU A 109 2.88 -9.80 6.41
CA LEU A 109 3.37 -11.15 6.77
C LEU A 109 3.22 -11.37 8.30
N PRO A 110 2.01 -11.67 8.79
CA PRO A 110 1.77 -11.86 10.22
C PRO A 110 2.59 -13.03 10.77
N GLY A 111 3.19 -12.85 11.95
CA GLY A 111 3.98 -13.89 12.60
C GLY A 111 5.36 -14.15 11.97
N ALA A 112 5.75 -13.40 10.94
CA ALA A 112 7.10 -13.51 10.38
C ALA A 112 8.16 -13.10 11.43
N VAL A 113 9.12 -13.99 11.68
CA VAL A 113 10.25 -13.76 12.57
C VAL A 113 11.52 -13.74 11.74
N ARG A 114 12.34 -12.68 11.88
CA ARG A 114 13.60 -12.47 11.13
C ARG A 114 13.41 -12.51 9.60
N PRO A 115 12.58 -11.61 9.02
CA PRO A 115 12.41 -11.56 7.57
C PRO A 115 13.72 -11.19 6.88
N MET A 116 13.97 -11.82 5.73
CA MET A 116 15.06 -11.49 4.84
C MET A 116 14.51 -11.25 3.44
N ALA A 117 14.99 -10.18 2.80
CA ALA A 117 14.73 -9.91 1.39
C ALA A 117 16.03 -10.06 0.62
N LEU A 118 16.00 -10.81 -0.48
CA LEU A 118 17.17 -11.07 -1.32
C LEU A 118 16.91 -10.49 -2.71
N GLY A 119 17.80 -9.61 -3.16
CA GLY A 119 17.70 -8.98 -4.46
C GLY A 119 18.15 -9.93 -5.58
N PHE A 120 17.60 -9.75 -6.77
CA PHE A 120 17.99 -10.53 -7.96
C PHE A 120 19.26 -10.03 -8.65
N LYS A 121 19.82 -8.89 -8.22
CA LYS A 121 20.93 -8.22 -8.92
C LYS A 121 22.31 -8.71 -8.53
N THR A 122 22.46 -9.23 -7.32
CA THR A 122 23.75 -9.66 -6.76
C THR A 122 23.86 -11.17 -6.79
N ASP A 123 25.09 -11.69 -6.76
CA ASP A 123 25.35 -13.14 -6.66
C ASP A 123 24.93 -13.74 -5.31
N GLU A 124 24.52 -12.92 -4.34
CA GLU A 124 24.07 -13.34 -3.01
C GLU A 124 22.92 -14.38 -3.11
N ILE A 125 22.06 -14.26 -4.14
CA ILE A 125 20.99 -15.22 -4.42
C ILE A 125 21.48 -16.64 -4.68
N ARG A 126 22.70 -16.81 -5.18
CA ARG A 126 23.28 -18.13 -5.50
C ARG A 126 23.87 -18.82 -4.27
N HIS A 127 24.16 -18.06 -3.22
CA HIS A 127 24.92 -18.54 -2.06
C HIS A 127 24.06 -18.63 -0.79
N PHE A 128 22.84 -18.10 -0.83
CA PHE A 128 21.94 -18.15 0.31
C PHE A 128 21.14 -19.45 0.32
N LEU A 129 21.39 -20.29 1.31
CA LEU A 129 20.65 -21.53 1.56
C LEU A 129 19.91 -21.39 2.88
N ASN A 130 18.58 -21.45 2.83
CA ASN A 130 17.76 -21.62 4.03
C ASN A 130 17.36 -23.10 4.10
N VAL A 131 17.95 -23.82 5.06
CA VAL A 131 17.56 -25.19 5.36
C VAL A 131 16.40 -25.12 6.34
N GLY A 132 15.19 -25.43 5.86
CA GLY A 132 14.02 -25.55 6.72
C GLY A 132 14.21 -26.65 7.78
N GLU A 133 13.41 -26.62 8.83
CA GLU A 133 13.39 -27.73 9.81
C GLU A 133 13.08 -29.05 9.10
N LEU A 134 13.70 -30.14 9.57
CA LEU A 134 13.37 -31.50 9.12
C LEU A 134 11.96 -31.86 9.60
N GLY A 135 10.95 -31.50 8.80
CA GLY A 135 9.54 -31.75 9.11
C GLY A 135 8.61 -31.24 8.01
N ASN A 136 8.11 -32.19 7.21
CA ASN A 136 7.01 -32.10 6.23
C ASN A 136 6.85 -30.79 5.45
N LEU A 137 7.37 -30.80 4.22
CA LEU A 137 6.80 -30.02 3.11
C LEU A 137 5.35 -30.48 2.89
N VAL A 138 4.40 -29.86 3.57
CA VAL A 138 2.99 -29.95 3.21
C VAL A 138 2.71 -28.81 2.23
N PRO A 139 2.39 -29.10 0.96
CA PRO A 139 2.01 -28.06 0.02
C PRO A 139 0.67 -27.46 0.46
N ASN A 140 0.62 -26.14 0.62
CA ASN A 140 -0.60 -25.33 0.54
C ASN A 140 -0.31 -24.14 -0.37
#